data_AF-A0A3P7SKF3-F1
#
_entry.id   AF-A0A3P7SKF3-F1
#
_cell.length_a   1.000
_cell.length_b   1.000
_cell.length_c   1.000
_cell.angle_alpha   90.00
_cell.angle_beta   90.00
_cell.angle_gamma   90.00
#
_symmetry.space_group_name_H-M   'P 1'
#
loop_
_entity.id
_entity.type
_entity.pdbx_description
1 polymer ?
#
loop_
_entity_poly.entity_id
_entity_poly.type
_entity_poly.pdbx_seq_one_letter_code
_entity_poly.pdbx_strand_id
1 'polypeptide(L)'
;MAHIIVLTRKNMRSFAINTILSLIATCDIVIMAFYLIYIIRFRFIDDSSRTNGYTYGWLVFLLIHVVSSIILHSIDLYLSAVMAYIRLAVLYQLNSKWNIFLIIFSIISVLSIPTFLVHQIVPIAEVQLNNESVTFYTVRLNPQVTGNSCRLFKATLWLNGIFFKVIPCILLFIFTVSLMYKLSKMSEKRILLLGGKHRRLAIDRTTLILIILLSIFLCTELPQGALAILNAVYTSDVHKYIYIYVGELLDLLSLINCNIGFVLFCCMSSRYRTTFQETFSPFLYSIFASICRRQFKLNLRQ
;
A
#
# COMPACT_ATOMS: atom_id res chain seq x y z
N MET A 1 -5.12 -6.18 -10.23
CA MET A 1 -6.24 -5.82 -11.14
C MET A 1 -7.46 -6.72 -10.97
N ALA A 2 -7.34 -8.05 -11.06
CA ALA A 2 -8.48 -8.98 -10.91
C ALA A 2 -9.27 -8.79 -9.60
N HIS A 3 -8.58 -8.47 -8.49
CA HIS A 3 -9.21 -8.18 -7.19
C HIS A 3 -10.30 -7.11 -7.26
N ILE A 4 -10.00 -5.98 -7.92
CA ILE A 4 -10.88 -4.81 -8.04
C ILE A 4 -12.14 -5.20 -8.79
N ILE A 5 -11.99 -5.84 -9.96
CA ILE A 5 -13.11 -6.22 -10.85
C ILE A 5 -14.14 -7.07 -10.10
N VAL A 6 -13.68 -8.02 -9.28
CA VAL A 6 -14.56 -8.89 -8.49
C VAL A 6 -15.26 -8.11 -7.36
N LEU A 7 -14.53 -7.22 -6.68
CA LEU A 7 -15.07 -6.44 -5.56
C LEU A 7 -16.04 -5.33 -5.99
N THR A 8 -15.86 -4.74 -7.17
CA THR A 8 -16.72 -3.66 -7.69
C THR A 8 -18.11 -4.16 -8.13
N ARG A 9 -18.34 -5.48 -8.20
CA ARG A 9 -19.66 -6.04 -8.58
C ARG A 9 -20.79 -5.62 -7.63
N LYS A 10 -21.98 -5.44 -8.20
CA LYS A 10 -23.20 -4.93 -7.53
C LYS A 10 -23.53 -5.68 -6.22
N ASN A 11 -23.41 -7.01 -6.21
CA ASN A 11 -23.69 -7.85 -5.03
C ASN A 11 -22.73 -7.61 -3.87
N MET A 12 -21.49 -7.20 -4.16
CA MET A 12 -20.47 -6.91 -3.15
C MET A 12 -20.48 -5.44 -2.73
N ARG A 13 -20.73 -4.50 -3.66
CA ARG A 13 -20.72 -3.04 -3.41
C ARG A 13 -21.72 -2.56 -2.34
N SER A 14 -22.77 -3.33 -2.08
CA SER A 14 -23.75 -3.02 -1.03
C SER A 14 -23.07 -2.74 0.32
N PHE A 15 -21.99 -3.46 0.64
CA PHE A 15 -21.25 -3.27 1.87
C PHE A 15 -20.16 -2.20 1.71
N ALA A 16 -20.09 -1.25 2.65
CA ALA A 16 -19.04 -0.22 2.70
C ALA A 16 -17.63 -0.82 2.64
N ILE A 17 -17.47 -1.98 3.29
CA ILE A 17 -16.23 -2.73 3.38
C ILE A 17 -15.65 -3.06 1.98
N ASN A 18 -16.49 -3.53 1.05
CA ASN A 18 -16.01 -3.93 -0.28
C ASN A 18 -15.62 -2.72 -1.14
N THR A 19 -16.26 -1.56 -0.92
CA THR A 19 -15.88 -0.31 -1.60
C THR A 19 -14.50 0.15 -1.13
N ILE A 20 -14.26 0.21 0.18
CA ILE A 20 -12.97 0.65 0.71
C ILE A 20 -11.87 -0.37 0.36
N LEU A 21 -12.15 -1.68 0.41
CA LEU A 21 -11.19 -2.71 -0.01
C LEU A 21 -10.80 -2.54 -1.49
N SER A 22 -11.73 -2.15 -2.35
CA SER A 22 -11.44 -1.84 -3.76
C SER A 22 -10.57 -0.60 -3.91
N LEU A 23 -10.73 0.42 -3.05
CA LEU A 23 -9.90 1.62 -3.06
C LEU A 23 -8.47 1.29 -2.61
N ILE A 24 -8.31 0.57 -1.50
CA ILE A 24 -6.99 0.10 -1.01
C ILE A 24 -6.28 -0.70 -2.12
N ALA A 25 -6.97 -1.66 -2.72
CA ALA A 25 -6.40 -2.45 -3.81
C ALA A 25 -6.03 -1.62 -5.06
N THR A 26 -6.66 -0.46 -5.27
CA THR A 26 -6.32 0.44 -6.37
C THR A 26 -5.06 1.24 -6.03
N CYS A 27 -4.99 1.80 -4.82
CA CYS A 27 -3.82 2.49 -4.31
C CYS A 27 -2.58 1.58 -4.29
N ASP A 28 -2.71 0.34 -3.80
CA ASP A 28 -1.65 -0.68 -3.84
C ASP A 28 -1.11 -0.88 -5.28
N ILE A 29 -1.99 -1.04 -6.27
CA ILE A 29 -1.56 -1.23 -7.68
C ILE A 29 -0.83 0.00 -8.21
N VAL A 30 -1.28 1.21 -7.84
CA VAL A 30 -0.63 2.46 -8.24
C VAL A 30 0.75 2.55 -7.59
N ILE A 31 0.89 2.22 -6.31
CA ILE A 31 2.18 2.14 -5.61
C ILE A 31 3.10 1.11 -6.29
N MET A 32 2.59 -0.09 -6.59
CA MET A 32 3.36 -1.14 -7.29
C MET A 32 3.88 -0.65 -8.65
N ALA A 33 3.03 0.03 -9.43
CA ALA A 33 3.40 0.56 -10.74
C ALA A 33 4.47 1.64 -10.62
N PHE A 34 4.29 2.58 -9.68
CA PHE A 34 5.26 3.63 -9.40
C PHE A 34 6.61 3.07 -8.95
N TYR A 35 6.60 2.10 -8.04
CA TYR A 35 7.81 1.45 -7.53
C TYR A 35 8.54 0.65 -8.62
N LEU A 36 7.80 -0.01 -9.51
CA LEU A 36 8.37 -0.72 -10.66
C LEU A 36 9.11 0.23 -11.61
N ILE A 37 8.54 1.41 -11.91
CA ILE A 37 9.20 2.42 -12.75
C ILE A 37 10.48 2.92 -12.09
N TYR A 38 10.44 3.17 -10.77
CA TYR A 38 11.62 3.54 -10.00
C TYR A 38 12.73 2.48 -10.07
N ILE A 39 12.42 1.21 -9.80
CA ILE A 39 13.41 0.12 -9.84
C ILE A 39 14.03 -0.03 -11.24
N ILE A 40 13.23 -0.04 -12.30
CA ILE A 40 13.75 -0.20 -13.67
C ILE A 40 14.76 0.91 -13.98
N ARG A 41 14.42 2.17 -13.64
CA ARG A 41 15.27 3.31 -14.00
C ARG A 41 16.50 3.49 -13.11
N PHE A 42 16.30 3.42 -11.79
CA PHE A 42 17.34 3.76 -10.81
C PHE A 42 18.17 2.55 -10.37
N ARG A 43 17.67 1.32 -10.56
CA ARG A 43 18.42 0.11 -10.18
C ARG A 43 18.95 -0.67 -11.37
N PHE A 44 18.14 -0.90 -12.40
CA PHE A 44 18.57 -1.73 -13.53
C PHE A 44 19.34 -0.96 -14.61
N ILE A 45 18.90 0.26 -14.96
CA ILE A 45 19.54 1.06 -16.02
C ILE A 45 20.82 1.76 -15.51
N ASP A 46 20.97 1.94 -14.19
CA ASP A 46 21.99 2.82 -13.61
C ASP A 46 23.35 2.15 -13.32
N ASP A 47 23.48 0.83 -13.51
CA ASP A 47 24.71 0.09 -13.18
C ASP A 47 25.95 0.58 -13.95
N SER A 48 25.79 1.30 -15.07
CA SER A 48 26.91 1.80 -15.87
C SER A 48 27.35 3.25 -15.58
N SER A 49 26.62 4.04 -14.77
CA SER A 49 26.85 5.49 -14.65
C SER A 49 26.91 6.03 -13.23
N ARG A 50 27.42 5.25 -12.27
CA ARG A 50 27.54 5.66 -10.84
C ARG A 50 28.25 7.00 -10.59
N THR A 51 28.95 7.57 -11.57
CA THR A 51 29.70 8.84 -11.45
C THR A 51 28.96 10.07 -11.99
N ASN A 52 27.98 9.89 -12.86
CA ASN A 52 27.34 10.98 -13.58
C ASN A 52 25.94 11.14 -13.01
N GLY A 53 25.68 12.22 -12.28
CA GLY A 53 24.37 12.44 -11.66
C GLY A 53 23.21 12.42 -12.68
N TYR A 54 21.99 12.57 -12.18
CA TYR A 54 20.82 12.44 -13.05
C TYR A 54 20.45 13.78 -13.71
N THR A 55 19.83 13.70 -14.88
CA THR A 55 19.17 14.85 -15.51
C THR A 55 18.07 15.37 -14.59
N TYR A 56 17.82 16.69 -14.62
CA TYR A 56 16.81 17.36 -13.79
C TYR A 56 15.42 16.68 -13.82
N GLY A 57 14.92 16.31 -15.01
CA GLY A 57 13.59 15.68 -15.16
C GLY A 57 13.44 14.36 -14.40
N TRP A 58 14.48 13.52 -14.39
CA TRP A 58 14.47 12.25 -13.64
C TRP A 58 14.48 12.45 -12.12
N LEU A 59 15.12 13.51 -11.62
CA LEU A 59 15.09 13.83 -10.19
C LEU A 59 13.75 14.39 -9.74
N VAL A 60 13.12 15.23 -10.56
CA VAL A 60 11.75 15.69 -10.32
C VAL A 60 10.80 14.49 -10.28
N PHE A 61 10.94 13.56 -11.23
CA PHE A 61 10.18 12.32 -11.23
C PHE A 61 10.42 11.50 -9.95
N LEU A 62 11.67 11.32 -9.53
CA LEU A 62 12.00 10.60 -8.29
C LEU A 62 11.34 11.26 -7.08
N LEU A 63 11.40 12.59 -6.97
CA LEU A 63 10.79 13.32 -5.86
C LEU A 63 9.27 13.15 -5.84
N ILE A 64 8.61 13.32 -6.99
CA ILE A 64 7.16 13.10 -7.13
C ILE A 64 6.82 11.65 -6.77
N HIS A 65 7.57 10.68 -7.31
CA HIS A 65 7.39 9.26 -7.03
C HIS A 65 7.46 8.95 -5.53
N VAL A 66 8.51 9.40 -4.84
CA VAL A 66 8.71 9.12 -3.42
C VAL A 66 7.59 9.75 -2.59
N VAL A 67 7.27 11.03 -2.83
CA VAL A 67 6.24 11.71 -2.03
C VAL A 67 4.83 11.15 -2.33
N SER A 68 4.50 10.88 -3.59
CA SER A 68 3.25 10.22 -3.96
C SER A 68 3.14 8.82 -3.35
N SER A 69 4.23 8.06 -3.29
CA SER A 69 4.25 6.74 -2.66
C SER A 69 3.98 6.82 -1.16
N ILE A 70 4.59 7.79 -0.46
CA ILE A 70 4.32 8.05 0.96
C ILE A 70 2.85 8.42 1.18
N ILE A 71 2.30 9.33 0.36
CA ILE A 71 0.90 9.76 0.45
C ILE A 71 -0.06 8.60 0.24
N LEU A 72 0.12 7.83 -0.84
CA LEU A 72 -0.76 6.71 -1.17
C LEU A 72 -0.71 5.63 -0.10
N HIS A 73 0.49 5.26 0.36
CA HIS A 73 0.65 4.29 1.44
C HIS A 73 0.00 4.78 2.74
N SER A 74 0.13 6.07 3.07
CA SER A 74 -0.55 6.66 4.24
C SER A 74 -2.07 6.54 4.12
N ILE A 75 -2.63 6.85 2.94
CA ILE A 75 -4.06 6.72 2.67
C ILE A 75 -4.50 5.25 2.88
N ASP A 76 -3.73 4.29 2.39
CA ASP A 76 -4.04 2.86 2.55
C ASP A 76 -4.09 2.43 4.01
N LEU A 77 -3.17 2.92 4.84
CA LEU A 77 -3.18 2.65 6.28
C LEU A 77 -4.42 3.25 6.96
N TYR A 78 -4.76 4.51 6.65
CA TYR A 78 -5.95 5.15 7.22
C TYR A 78 -7.25 4.50 6.75
N LEU A 79 -7.37 4.12 5.48
CA LEU A 79 -8.50 3.37 4.96
C LEU A 79 -8.60 1.99 5.60
N SER A 80 -7.47 1.33 5.84
CA SER A 80 -7.40 0.06 6.57
C SER A 80 -7.88 0.21 8.02
N ALA A 81 -7.53 1.33 8.69
CA ALA A 81 -7.98 1.62 10.04
C ALA A 81 -9.51 1.86 10.08
N VAL A 82 -10.04 2.65 9.15
CA VAL A 82 -11.49 2.86 9.00
C VAL A 82 -12.22 1.54 8.72
N MET A 83 -11.65 0.70 7.85
CA MET A 83 -12.17 -0.64 7.56
C MET A 83 -12.23 -1.53 8.80
N ALA A 84 -11.16 -1.55 9.59
CA ALA A 84 -11.10 -2.30 10.85
C ALA A 84 -12.14 -1.79 11.84
N TYR A 85 -12.29 -0.46 11.96
CA TYR A 85 -13.31 0.17 12.78
C TYR A 85 -14.74 -0.21 12.36
N ILE A 86 -15.07 -0.13 11.06
CA ILE A 86 -16.40 -0.54 10.54
C ILE A 86 -16.68 -2.00 10.86
N ARG A 87 -15.70 -2.90 10.70
CA ARG A 87 -15.82 -4.32 11.05
C ARG A 87 -16.07 -4.51 12.54
N LEU A 88 -15.39 -3.76 13.40
CA LEU A 88 -15.57 -3.82 14.85
C LEU A 88 -16.94 -3.29 15.28
N ALA A 89 -17.38 -2.18 14.70
CA ALA A 89 -18.66 -1.53 14.98
C ALA A 89 -19.86 -2.36 14.49
N VAL A 90 -19.64 -3.41 13.68
CA VAL A 90 -20.59 -4.40 13.15
C VAL A 90 -21.77 -3.84 12.33
N LEU A 91 -22.15 -2.55 12.44
CA LEU A 91 -23.52 -2.17 12.08
C LEU A 91 -23.78 -0.70 11.69
N TYR A 92 -22.83 0.00 11.06
CA TYR A 92 -23.16 1.31 10.46
C TYR A 92 -23.02 1.26 8.93
N GLN A 93 -24.15 1.37 8.23
CA GLN A 93 -24.15 1.84 6.85
C GLN A 93 -23.65 3.27 6.86
N LEU A 94 -22.35 3.47 6.65
CA LEU A 94 -21.81 4.81 6.44
C LEU A 94 -22.39 5.32 5.12
N ASN A 95 -23.29 6.29 5.23
CA ASN A 95 -24.00 6.85 4.08
C ASN A 95 -23.03 7.54 3.11
N SER A 96 -21.88 8.01 3.59
CA SER A 96 -20.91 8.75 2.78
C SER A 96 -19.50 8.13 2.74
N LYS A 97 -19.39 6.99 2.07
CA LYS A 97 -18.13 6.25 1.85
C LYS A 97 -17.07 7.10 1.13
N TRP A 98 -17.50 7.84 0.11
CA TRP A 98 -16.63 8.69 -0.71
C TRP A 98 -16.15 9.93 0.03
N ASN A 99 -17.00 10.54 0.88
CA ASN A 99 -16.56 11.71 1.65
C ASN A 99 -15.45 11.32 2.64
N ILE A 100 -15.51 10.13 3.25
CA ILE A 100 -14.43 9.68 4.13
C ILE A 100 -13.11 9.57 3.38
N PHE A 101 -13.11 8.96 2.19
CA PHE A 101 -11.93 8.89 1.34
C PHE A 101 -11.41 10.29 0.98
N LEU A 102 -12.30 11.19 0.54
CA LEU A 102 -11.92 12.55 0.15
C LEU A 102 -11.36 13.36 1.33
N ILE A 103 -11.94 13.22 2.52
CA ILE A 103 -11.47 13.88 3.75
C ILE A 103 -10.07 13.38 4.10
N ILE A 104 -9.87 12.06 4.14
CA ILE A 104 -8.56 11.45 4.43
C ILE A 104 -7.52 11.89 3.39
N PHE A 105 -7.88 11.82 2.10
CA PHE A 105 -7.03 12.27 1.00
C PHE A 105 -6.62 13.74 1.16
N SER A 106 -7.58 14.61 1.48
CA SER A 106 -7.34 16.05 1.64
C SER A 106 -6.43 16.33 2.84
N ILE A 107 -6.69 15.68 3.98
CA ILE A 107 -5.87 15.82 5.20
C ILE A 107 -4.43 15.35 4.94
N ILE A 108 -4.24 14.17 4.36
CA ILE A 108 -2.90 13.62 4.09
C ILE A 108 -2.17 14.47 3.05
N SER A 109 -2.86 14.91 2.00
CA SER A 109 -2.27 15.79 0.98
C SER A 109 -1.79 17.10 1.59
N VAL A 110 -2.58 17.74 2.46
CA VAL A 110 -2.17 18.96 3.17
C VAL A 110 -0.99 18.70 4.10
N LEU A 111 -1.02 17.61 4.87
CA LEU A 111 0.07 17.22 5.75
C LEU A 111 1.36 16.86 5.00
N SER A 112 1.28 16.52 3.71
CA SER A 112 2.44 16.16 2.89
C SER A 112 3.18 17.38 2.30
N ILE A 113 2.54 18.56 2.26
CA ILE A 113 3.13 19.81 1.72
C ILE A 113 4.49 20.13 2.33
N PRO A 114 4.70 20.05 3.67
CA PRO A 114 6.01 20.27 4.28
C PRO A 114 7.11 19.34 3.76
N THR A 115 6.76 18.13 3.30
CA THR A 115 7.70 17.19 2.71
C THR A 115 8.24 17.72 1.39
N PHE A 116 7.39 18.27 0.53
CA PHE A 116 7.83 18.87 -0.73
C PHE A 116 8.74 20.09 -0.50
N LEU A 117 8.41 20.94 0.48
CA LEU A 117 9.16 22.17 0.75
C LEU A 117 10.59 21.92 1.28
N VAL A 118 10.82 20.80 1.95
CA VAL A 118 12.12 20.45 2.53
C VAL A 118 13.11 19.91 1.49
N HIS A 119 12.61 19.24 0.44
CA HIS A 119 13.44 18.65 -0.61
C HIS A 119 13.69 19.66 -1.73
N GLN A 120 14.96 19.94 -2.03
CA GLN A 120 15.35 20.78 -3.16
C GLN A 120 16.32 20.03 -4.08
N ILE A 121 16.20 20.30 -5.38
CA ILE A 121 17.12 19.76 -6.38
C ILE A 121 18.26 20.77 -6.52
N VAL A 122 19.47 20.35 -6.16
CA VAL A 122 20.68 21.20 -6.18
C VAL A 122 21.67 20.64 -7.21
N PRO A 123 22.29 21.48 -8.05
CA PRO A 123 23.36 21.05 -8.96
C PRO A 123 24.63 20.66 -8.18
N ILE A 124 25.28 19.55 -8.54
CA ILE A 124 26.52 19.07 -7.89
C ILE A 124 27.77 19.53 -8.63
N ALA A 125 27.78 19.37 -9.96
CA ALA A 125 28.97 19.60 -10.79
C ALA A 125 28.59 19.77 -12.26
N GLU A 126 29.34 20.63 -12.96
CA GLU A 126 29.37 20.70 -14.41
C GLU A 126 30.45 19.75 -14.91
N VAL A 127 30.06 18.71 -15.64
CA VAL A 127 31.02 17.85 -16.34
C VAL A 127 30.99 18.23 -17.81
N GLN A 128 32.14 18.63 -18.34
CA GLN A 128 32.30 18.87 -19.77
C GLN A 128 32.36 17.52 -20.50
N LEU A 129 31.27 17.15 -21.18
CA LEU A 129 31.20 15.98 -22.06
C LEU A 129 31.14 16.49 -23.50
N ASN A 130 32.12 16.11 -24.34
CA ASN A 130 32.17 16.49 -25.75
C ASN A 130 31.92 17.99 -26.04
N ASN A 131 32.65 18.88 -25.37
CA ASN A 131 32.53 20.35 -25.43
C ASN A 131 31.19 20.95 -24.93
N GLU A 132 30.30 20.15 -24.36
CA GLU A 132 29.09 20.63 -23.69
C GLU A 132 29.21 20.46 -22.16
N SER A 133 28.96 21.53 -21.40
CA SER A 133 28.86 21.46 -19.94
C SER A 133 27.54 20.81 -19.54
N VAL A 134 27.59 19.54 -19.17
CA VAL A 134 26.43 18.82 -18.61
C VAL A 134 26.40 19.03 -17.11
N THR A 135 25.39 19.75 -16.62
CA THR A 135 25.13 19.94 -15.19
C THR A 135 24.45 18.69 -14.62
N PHE A 136 25.09 18.07 -13.64
CA PHE A 136 24.51 16.97 -12.88
C PHE A 136 23.84 17.47 -11.61
N TYR A 137 22.65 16.95 -11.32
CA TYR A 137 21.84 17.36 -10.17
C TYR A 137 21.74 16.23 -9.14
N THR A 138 21.52 16.60 -7.88
CA THR A 138 21.13 15.68 -6.79
C THR A 138 19.96 16.29 -6.03
N VAL A 139 19.17 15.43 -5.38
CA VAL A 139 18.26 15.89 -4.33
C VAL A 139 19.11 16.16 -3.09
N ARG A 140 19.08 17.40 -2.59
CA ARG A 140 19.69 17.81 -1.31
C ARG A 140 18.63 18.48 -0.45
N LEU A 141 18.88 18.48 0.85
CA LEU A 141 18.09 19.26 1.80
C LEU A 141 18.33 20.75 1.52
N ASN A 142 17.25 21.55 1.51
CA ASN A 142 17.35 22.99 1.29
C ASN A 142 18.41 23.62 2.23
N PRO A 143 19.42 24.36 1.71
CA PRO A 143 20.43 25.01 2.54
C PRO A 143 19.84 26.02 3.55
N GLN A 144 18.71 26.68 3.21
CA GLN A 144 17.99 27.54 4.16
C GLN A 144 17.42 26.77 5.35
N VAL A 145 17.10 25.48 5.17
CA VAL A 145 16.69 24.57 6.25
C VAL A 145 17.89 24.14 7.11
N THR A 146 19.09 24.04 6.51
CA THR A 146 20.33 23.75 7.25
C THR A 146 20.76 24.92 8.11
N GLY A 147 20.55 26.16 7.63
CA GLY A 147 20.86 27.40 8.38
C GLY A 147 20.09 27.52 9.70
N ASN A 148 18.83 27.06 9.77
CA ASN A 148 18.04 27.06 11.00
C ASN A 148 18.19 25.73 11.78
N SER A 149 19.44 25.37 12.12
CA SER A 149 19.81 24.22 12.97
C SER A 149 19.16 22.87 12.60
N CYS A 150 18.89 22.62 11.31
CA CYS A 150 18.15 21.43 10.84
C CYS A 150 16.78 21.20 11.51
N ARG A 151 16.22 22.20 12.23
CA ARG A 151 15.00 22.04 13.02
C ARG A 151 13.79 21.76 12.15
N LEU A 152 13.66 22.44 11.02
CA LEU A 152 12.56 22.23 10.07
C LEU A 152 12.61 20.82 9.46
N PHE A 153 13.81 20.34 9.11
CA PHE A 153 13.98 18.98 8.61
C PHE A 153 13.55 17.95 9.66
N LYS A 154 14.04 18.10 10.90
CA LYS A 154 13.67 17.22 12.01
C LYS A 154 12.16 17.27 12.27
N ALA A 155 11.56 18.46 12.27
CA ALA A 155 10.11 18.64 12.44
C ALA A 155 9.31 17.96 11.34
N THR A 156 9.71 18.07 10.06
CA THR A 156 9.06 17.37 8.95
C THR A 156 9.18 15.86 9.08
N LEU A 157 10.33 15.33 9.52
CA LEU A 157 10.48 13.90 9.80
C LEU A 157 9.58 13.42 10.94
N TRP A 158 9.45 14.21 12.02
CA TRP A 158 8.52 13.91 13.11
C TRP A 158 7.06 13.97 12.66
N LEU A 159 6.68 14.99 11.90
CA LEU A 159 5.31 15.12 11.36
C LEU A 159 4.97 13.93 10.47
N ASN A 160 5.82 13.60 9.49
CA ASN A 160 5.61 12.45 8.62
C ASN A 160 5.62 11.14 9.41
N GLY A 161 6.61 10.92 10.29
CA GLY A 161 6.70 9.70 11.07
C GLY A 161 5.46 9.47 11.95
N ILE A 162 5.03 10.49 12.70
CA ILE A 162 3.89 10.39 13.61
C ILE A 162 2.58 10.24 12.84
N PHE A 163 2.28 11.17 11.93
CA PHE A 163 0.97 11.22 11.27
C PHE A 163 0.82 10.15 10.19
N PHE A 164 1.85 9.87 9.42
CA PHE A 164 1.73 8.93 8.29
C PHE A 164 2.00 7.48 8.68
N LYS A 165 2.69 7.21 9.79
CA LYS A 165 2.96 5.83 10.23
C LYS A 165 2.46 5.54 11.65
N VAL A 166 2.92 6.28 12.67
CA VAL A 166 2.67 5.88 14.07
C VAL A 166 1.19 5.90 14.45
N ILE A 167 0.49 7.00 14.17
CA ILE A 167 -0.95 7.13 14.47
C ILE A 167 -1.76 6.03 13.78
N PRO A 168 -1.67 5.83 12.45
CA PRO A 168 -2.42 4.77 11.82
C PRO A 168 -2.00 3.38 12.32
N CYS A 169 -0.71 3.12 12.57
CA CYS A 169 -0.23 1.85 13.12
C CYS A 169 -0.83 1.55 14.51
N ILE A 170 -0.90 2.54 15.41
CA ILE A 170 -1.52 2.36 16.74
C ILE A 170 -3.01 2.11 16.61
N LEU A 171 -3.72 2.85 15.75
CA LEU A 171 -5.15 2.63 15.48
C LEU A 171 -5.39 1.24 14.92
N LEU A 172 -4.60 0.82 13.93
CA LEU A 172 -4.65 -0.51 13.34
C LEU A 172 -4.36 -1.60 14.38
N PHE A 173 -3.37 -1.41 15.25
CA PHE A 173 -3.07 -2.33 16.34
C PHE A 173 -4.26 -2.48 17.31
N ILE A 174 -4.82 -1.37 17.79
CA ILE A 174 -5.96 -1.41 18.72
C ILE A 174 -7.16 -2.09 18.07
N PHE A 175 -7.49 -1.74 16.83
CA PHE A 175 -8.65 -2.31 16.14
C PHE A 175 -8.44 -3.77 15.73
N THR A 176 -7.24 -4.16 15.32
CA THR A 176 -6.91 -5.56 15.01
C THR A 176 -7.00 -6.43 16.27
N VAL A 177 -6.41 -6.00 17.39
CA VAL A 177 -6.50 -6.73 18.67
C VAL A 177 -7.94 -6.83 19.17
N SER A 178 -8.69 -5.73 19.11
CA SER A 178 -10.11 -5.71 19.49
C SER A 178 -10.96 -6.63 18.63
N LEU A 179 -10.71 -6.64 17.31
CA LEU A 179 -11.38 -7.52 16.37
C LEU A 179 -11.03 -8.98 16.63
N MET A 180 -9.75 -9.31 16.86
CA MET A 180 -9.30 -10.65 17.22
C MET A 180 -9.99 -11.14 18.51
N TYR A 181 -10.02 -10.31 19.55
CA TYR A 181 -10.71 -10.65 20.81
C TYR A 181 -12.21 -10.92 20.58
N LYS A 182 -12.89 -10.05 19.82
CA LYS A 182 -14.32 -10.20 19.52
C LYS A 182 -14.61 -11.45 18.68
N LEU A 183 -13.77 -11.75 17.69
CA LEU A 183 -13.88 -12.94 16.86
C LEU A 183 -13.67 -14.22 17.67
N SER A 184 -12.63 -14.26 18.52
CA SER A 184 -12.35 -15.40 19.40
C SER A 184 -13.50 -15.64 20.37
N LYS A 185 -14.01 -14.60 21.03
CA LYS A 185 -15.17 -14.72 21.94
C LYS A 185 -16.44 -15.16 21.22
N MET A 186 -16.68 -14.68 20.00
CA MET A 186 -17.82 -15.12 19.19
C MET A 186 -17.67 -16.60 18.78
N SER A 187 -16.46 -17.03 18.45
CA SER A 187 -16.17 -18.42 18.13
C SER A 187 -16.41 -19.34 19.32
N GLU A 188 -15.97 -18.95 20.52
CA GLU A 188 -16.19 -19.69 21.75
C GLU A 188 -17.68 -19.83 22.08
N LYS A 189 -18.44 -18.73 22.01
CA LYS A 189 -19.91 -18.75 22.21
C LYS A 189 -20.61 -19.70 21.24
N ARG A 190 -20.19 -19.74 19.97
CA ARG A 190 -20.77 -20.66 18.98
C ARG A 190 -20.48 -22.12 19.33
N ILE A 191 -19.27 -22.42 19.80
CA ILE A 191 -18.89 -23.77 20.23
C ILE A 191 -19.76 -24.25 21.42
N LEU A 192 -20.05 -23.36 22.37
CA LEU A 192 -20.93 -23.65 23.51
C LEU A 192 -22.38 -23.92 23.06
N LEU A 193 -22.92 -23.10 22.16
CA LEU A 193 -24.30 -23.25 21.66
C LEU A 193 -24.52 -24.51 20.81
N LEU A 194 -23.49 -24.98 20.10
CA LEU A 194 -23.55 -26.19 19.27
C LEU A 194 -23.38 -27.50 20.07
N GLY A 195 -23.41 -27.45 21.41
CA GLY A 195 -23.51 -28.62 22.27
C GLY A 195 -22.30 -29.57 22.21
N GLY A 196 -21.11 -29.08 21.86
CA GLY A 196 -19.85 -29.85 21.90
C GLY A 196 -19.73 -31.01 20.89
N LYS A 197 -20.83 -31.55 20.34
CA LYS A 197 -20.80 -32.65 19.34
C LYS A 197 -20.15 -32.25 18.01
N HIS A 198 -19.98 -30.95 17.77
CA HIS A 198 -19.27 -30.41 16.62
C HIS A 198 -18.02 -29.59 17.00
N ARG A 199 -17.37 -29.90 18.13
CA ARG A 199 -16.18 -29.19 18.68
C ARG A 199 -15.02 -28.93 17.70
N ARG A 200 -14.92 -29.70 16.60
CA ARG A 200 -13.92 -29.53 15.51
C ARG A 200 -14.47 -28.90 14.22
N LEU A 201 -15.79 -28.76 14.11
CA LEU A 201 -16.49 -28.10 13.01
C LEU A 201 -16.84 -26.68 13.50
N ALA A 202 -16.07 -25.64 13.33
CA ALA A 202 -14.75 -25.34 12.82
C ALA A 202 -14.55 -23.90 13.31
N ILE A 203 -13.37 -23.48 13.77
CA ILE A 203 -13.09 -22.03 13.65
C ILE A 203 -13.37 -21.73 12.17
N ASP A 204 -14.35 -20.86 11.88
CA ASP A 204 -14.69 -20.51 10.51
C ASP A 204 -13.36 -20.26 9.80
N ARG A 205 -13.01 -21.07 8.78
CA ARG A 205 -11.69 -20.99 8.13
C ARG A 205 -11.37 -19.55 7.74
N THR A 206 -12.40 -18.81 7.35
CA THR A 206 -12.41 -17.36 7.11
C THR A 206 -11.89 -16.54 8.29
N THR A 207 -12.35 -16.82 9.53
CA THR A 207 -11.90 -16.12 10.76
C THR A 207 -10.43 -16.38 11.04
N LEU A 208 -9.97 -17.64 10.92
CA LEU A 208 -8.56 -17.97 11.11
C LEU A 208 -7.67 -17.27 10.08
N ILE A 209 -8.10 -17.23 8.81
CA ILE A 209 -7.38 -16.52 7.75
C ILE A 209 -7.38 -15.01 8.00
N LEU A 210 -8.50 -14.43 8.42
CA LEU A 210 -8.56 -13.01 8.78
C LEU A 210 -7.59 -12.71 9.92
N ILE A 211 -7.52 -13.55 10.95
CA ILE A 211 -6.55 -13.40 12.05
C ILE A 211 -5.13 -13.44 11.50
N ILE A 212 -4.77 -14.45 10.69
CA ILE A 212 -3.44 -14.56 10.09
C ILE A 212 -3.09 -13.32 9.26
N LEU A 213 -3.99 -12.87 8.38
CA LEU A 213 -3.78 -11.69 7.54
C LEU A 213 -3.59 -10.42 8.38
N LEU A 214 -4.40 -10.24 9.43
CA LEU A 214 -4.29 -9.11 10.34
C LEU A 214 -2.98 -9.16 11.13
N SER A 215 -2.54 -10.35 11.56
CA SER A 215 -1.27 -10.53 12.25
C SER A 215 -0.08 -10.23 11.34
N ILE A 216 -0.06 -10.70 10.09
CA ILE A 216 1.03 -10.41 9.14
C ILE A 216 1.08 -8.91 8.86
N PHE A 217 -0.06 -8.29 8.59
CA PHE A 217 -0.15 -6.83 8.40
C PHE A 217 0.42 -6.06 9.60
N LEU A 218 0.06 -6.48 10.83
CA LEU A 218 0.61 -5.85 12.02
C LEU A 218 2.14 -6.04 12.12
N CYS A 219 2.63 -7.24 11.82
CA CYS A 219 4.06 -7.55 11.83
C CYS A 219 4.87 -6.77 10.79
N THR A 220 4.27 -6.36 9.67
CA THR A 220 4.95 -5.53 8.65
C THR A 220 4.88 -4.04 8.95
N GLU A 221 3.74 -3.54 9.44
CA GLU A 221 3.52 -2.11 9.66
C GLU A 221 4.15 -1.57 10.96
N LEU A 222 4.15 -2.37 12.05
CA LEU A 222 4.75 -1.92 13.32
C LEU A 222 6.25 -1.61 13.20
N PRO A 223 7.09 -2.48 12.58
CA PRO A 223 8.50 -2.16 12.38
C PRO A 223 8.70 -0.91 11.52
N GLN A 224 7.84 -0.67 10.52
CA GLN A 224 7.92 0.54 9.70
C GLN A 224 7.66 1.80 10.54
N GLY A 225 6.63 1.78 11.39
CA GLY A 225 6.34 2.89 12.30
C GLY A 225 7.48 3.14 13.28
N ALA A 226 8.03 2.08 13.87
CA ALA A 226 9.18 2.18 14.78
C ALA A 226 10.44 2.73 14.09
N LEU A 227 10.74 2.26 12.88
CA LEU A 227 11.87 2.73 12.08
C LEU A 227 11.74 4.20 11.70
N ALA A 228 10.51 4.67 11.40
CA ALA A 228 10.25 6.08 11.12
C ALA A 228 10.52 6.98 12.35
N ILE A 229 10.12 6.56 13.55
CA ILE A 229 10.46 7.27 14.79
C ILE A 229 11.97 7.29 15.00
N LEU A 230 12.63 6.13 14.85
CA LEU A 230 14.07 6.02 15.05
C LEU A 230 14.85 6.95 14.10
N ASN A 231 14.40 7.04 12.85
CA ASN A 231 14.95 7.97 11.86
C ASN A 231 14.68 9.44 12.23
N ALA A 232 13.54 9.77 12.84
CA ALA A 232 13.25 11.13 13.31
C ALA A 232 14.09 11.53 14.54
N VAL A 233 14.45 10.57 15.40
CA VAL A 233 15.32 10.81 16.57
C VAL A 233 16.77 11.04 16.12
N TYR A 234 17.31 10.13 15.31
CA TYR A 234 18.71 10.13 14.84
C TYR A 234 18.80 10.25 13.31
N THR A 235 18.56 11.46 12.81
CA THR A 235 18.36 11.73 11.38
C THR A 235 19.54 11.39 10.46
N SER A 236 20.76 11.31 10.98
CA SER A 236 21.97 11.14 10.16
C SER A 236 22.39 9.68 10.10
N ASP A 237 22.70 9.09 11.26
CA ASP A 237 23.30 7.76 11.33
C ASP A 237 22.29 6.67 11.02
N VAL A 238 21.10 6.75 11.63
CA VAL A 238 20.03 5.76 11.38
C VAL A 238 19.58 5.84 9.93
N HIS A 239 19.48 7.05 9.37
CA HIS A 239 19.07 7.21 7.98
C HIS A 239 20.01 6.46 7.04
N LYS A 240 21.32 6.73 7.16
CA LYS A 240 22.35 6.22 6.26
C LYS A 240 22.57 4.72 6.39
N TYR A 241 22.58 4.18 7.62
CA TYR A 241 22.95 2.78 7.86
C TYR A 241 21.76 1.84 7.95
N ILE A 242 20.59 2.32 8.37
CA ILE A 242 19.46 1.45 8.71
C ILE A 242 18.24 1.78 7.84
N TYR A 243 17.81 3.04 7.80
CA TYR A 243 16.54 3.42 7.17
C TYR A 243 16.52 3.11 5.68
N ILE A 244 17.60 3.40 4.94
CA ILE A 244 17.66 3.16 3.49
C ILE A 244 17.44 1.67 3.17
N TYR A 245 18.12 0.77 3.87
CA TYR A 245 18.04 -0.66 3.58
C TYR A 245 16.81 -1.33 4.21
N VAL A 246 16.56 -1.06 5.49
CA VAL A 246 15.47 -1.70 6.24
C VAL A 246 14.13 -1.09 5.85
N GLY A 247 14.06 0.22 5.58
CA GLY A 247 12.84 0.88 5.15
C GLY A 247 12.33 0.34 3.81
N GLU A 248 13.21 0.26 2.80
CA GLU A 248 12.85 -0.32 1.50
C GLU A 248 12.42 -1.79 1.61
N LEU A 249 13.10 -2.58 2.44
CA LEU A 249 12.72 -3.97 2.70
C LEU A 249 11.35 -4.08 3.36
N LEU A 250 11.06 -3.24 4.35
CA LEU A 250 9.78 -3.26 5.03
C LEU A 250 8.64 -2.80 4.13
N ASP A 251 8.85 -1.76 3.32
CA ASP A 251 7.86 -1.29 2.34
C ASP A 251 7.60 -2.36 1.26
N LEU A 252 8.63 -3.13 0.87
CA LEU A 252 8.45 -4.31 0.00
C LEU A 252 7.63 -5.41 0.71
N LEU A 253 7.87 -5.66 1.99
CA LEU A 253 7.14 -6.66 2.77
C LEU A 253 5.66 -6.30 2.95
N SER A 254 5.31 -5.02 3.16
CA SER A 254 3.91 -4.60 3.21
C SER A 254 3.21 -4.82 1.86
N LEU A 255 3.90 -4.53 0.76
CA LEU A 255 3.39 -4.77 -0.59
C LEU A 255 3.16 -6.26 -0.90
N ILE A 256 4.08 -7.13 -0.45
CA ILE A 256 3.92 -8.58 -0.56
C ILE A 256 2.75 -9.04 0.29
N ASN A 257 2.61 -8.53 1.52
CA ASN A 257 1.51 -8.87 2.40
C ASN A 257 0.13 -8.52 1.80
N CYS A 258 -0.01 -7.36 1.16
CA CYS A 258 -1.23 -6.98 0.43
C CYS A 258 -1.58 -8.00 -0.68
N ASN A 259 -0.58 -8.44 -1.45
CA ASN A 259 -0.75 -9.44 -2.50
C ASN A 259 -1.12 -10.84 -1.95
N ILE A 260 -0.47 -11.27 -0.87
CA ILE A 260 -0.79 -12.53 -0.20
C ILE A 260 -2.23 -12.50 0.34
N GLY A 261 -2.65 -11.37 0.93
CA GLY A 261 -4.02 -11.18 1.38
C GLY A 261 -5.03 -11.39 0.26
N PHE A 262 -4.78 -10.82 -0.92
CA PHE A 262 -5.61 -11.02 -2.10
C PHE A 262 -5.70 -12.51 -2.51
N VAL A 263 -4.56 -13.19 -2.63
CA VAL A 263 -4.51 -14.61 -3.01
C VAL A 263 -5.27 -15.47 -2.00
N LEU A 264 -5.09 -15.21 -0.69
CA LEU A 264 -5.80 -15.93 0.36
C LEU A 264 -7.31 -15.71 0.29
N PHE A 265 -7.78 -14.50 -0.01
CA PHE A 265 -9.21 -14.24 -0.24
C PHE A 265 -9.76 -15.04 -1.43
N CYS A 266 -8.99 -15.14 -2.52
CA CYS A 266 -9.37 -15.91 -3.71
C CYS A 266 -9.48 -17.41 -3.43
N CYS A 267 -8.50 -18.00 -2.75
CA CYS A 267 -8.46 -19.44 -2.52
C CYS A 267 -9.58 -19.91 -1.58
N MET A 268 -9.98 -19.08 -0.61
CA MET A 268 -10.69 -19.56 0.58
C MET A 268 -12.13 -19.07 0.73
N SER A 269 -12.45 -17.84 0.32
CA SER A 269 -13.83 -17.36 0.45
C SER A 269 -14.70 -17.98 -0.63
N SER A 270 -15.58 -18.92 -0.26
CA SER A 270 -16.54 -19.54 -1.19
C SER A 270 -17.33 -18.48 -1.94
N ARG A 271 -17.81 -17.45 -1.25
CA ARG A 271 -18.52 -16.30 -1.83
C ARG A 271 -17.64 -15.55 -2.84
N TYR A 272 -16.36 -15.36 -2.53
CA TYR A 272 -15.42 -14.71 -3.45
C TYR A 272 -15.20 -15.58 -4.69
N ARG A 273 -14.96 -16.89 -4.53
CA ARG A 273 -14.79 -17.84 -5.66
C ARG A 273 -16.01 -17.89 -6.54
N THR A 274 -17.22 -17.98 -5.97
CA THR A 274 -18.47 -17.95 -6.73
C THR A 274 -18.56 -16.63 -7.52
N THR A 275 -18.30 -15.50 -6.88
CA THR A 275 -18.30 -14.19 -7.56
C THR A 275 -17.23 -14.12 -8.65
N PHE A 276 -16.02 -14.62 -8.40
CA PHE A 276 -14.91 -14.66 -9.35
C PHE A 276 -15.28 -15.53 -10.56
N GLN A 277 -15.82 -16.72 -10.34
CA GLN A 277 -16.29 -17.62 -11.39
C GLN A 277 -17.42 -16.98 -12.20
N GLU A 278 -18.42 -16.37 -11.56
CA GLU A 278 -19.48 -15.63 -12.26
C GLU A 278 -18.98 -14.40 -13.02
N THR A 279 -17.81 -13.86 -12.67
CA THR A 279 -17.21 -12.70 -13.32
C THR A 279 -16.38 -13.09 -14.52
N PHE A 280 -15.50 -14.06 -14.34
CA PHE A 280 -14.53 -14.45 -15.34
C PHE A 280 -15.01 -15.61 -16.22
N SER A 281 -15.98 -16.43 -15.81
CA SER A 281 -16.53 -17.51 -16.64
C SER A 281 -17.10 -16.99 -17.98
N PRO A 282 -17.90 -15.89 -18.02
CA PRO A 282 -18.35 -15.33 -19.30
C PRO A 282 -17.20 -14.78 -20.15
N PHE A 283 -16.17 -14.21 -19.52
CA PHE A 283 -14.99 -13.65 -20.21
C PHE A 283 -14.08 -14.74 -20.76
N LEU A 284 -13.83 -15.80 -19.99
CA LEU A 284 -13.11 -16.99 -20.44
C LEU A 284 -13.89 -17.67 -21.56
N TYR A 285 -15.21 -17.84 -21.40
CA TYR A 285 -16.07 -18.38 -22.45
C TYR A 285 -16.03 -17.53 -23.73
N SER A 286 -16.04 -16.20 -23.63
CA SER A 286 -15.96 -15.33 -24.81
C SER A 286 -14.58 -15.40 -25.50
N ILE A 287 -13.49 -15.49 -24.72
CA ILE A 287 -12.14 -15.73 -25.25
C ILE A 287 -12.09 -17.09 -25.95
N PHE A 288 -12.52 -18.17 -25.29
CA PHE A 288 -12.56 -19.51 -25.87
C PHE A 288 -13.45 -19.55 -27.13
N ALA A 289 -14.61 -18.91 -27.11
CA ALA A 289 -15.48 -18.79 -28.28
C ALA A 289 -14.83 -17.95 -29.40
N SER A 290 -14.02 -16.94 -29.08
CA SER A 290 -13.28 -16.15 -30.07
C SER A 290 -12.11 -16.93 -30.68
N ILE A 291 -11.37 -17.69 -29.87
CA ILE A 291 -10.29 -18.57 -30.32
C ILE A 291 -10.88 -19.69 -31.17
N CYS A 292 -11.95 -20.33 -30.71
CA CYS A 292 -12.65 -21.37 -31.45
C CYS A 292 -13.21 -20.83 -32.78
N ARG A 293 -13.81 -19.62 -32.80
CA ARG A 293 -14.22 -18.97 -34.05
C ARG A 293 -13.05 -18.62 -34.98
N ARG A 294 -11.90 -18.21 -34.45
CA ARG A 294 -10.69 -17.97 -35.24
C ARG A 294 -10.15 -19.26 -35.84
N GLN A 295 -10.07 -20.33 -35.05
CA GLN A 295 -9.61 -21.63 -35.50
C GLN A 295 -10.57 -22.26 -36.52
N PHE A 296 -11.88 -22.12 -36.32
CA PHE A 296 -12.89 -22.51 -37.29
C PHE A 296 -12.79 -21.73 -38.61
N LYS A 297 -12.56 -20.40 -38.56
CA LYS A 297 -12.30 -19.57 -39.75
C LYS A 297 -11.00 -19.92 -40.47
N LEU A 298 -9.96 -20.34 -39.73
CA LEU A 298 -8.71 -20.82 -40.30
C LEU A 298 -8.89 -22.17 -41.00
N ASN A 299 -9.62 -23.10 -40.37
CA ASN A 299 -9.93 -24.40 -40.94
C ASN A 299 -10.83 -24.31 -42.18
N LEU A 300 -11.69 -23.31 -42.30
CA LEU A 300 -12.51 -23.07 -43.50
C LEU A 300 -11.76 -22.41 -44.67
N ARG A 301 -10.54 -21.92 -44.46
CA ARG A 301 -9.69 -21.32 -45.50
C ARG A 301 -8.70 -22.30 -46.12
N GLN A 302 -8.56 -23.49 -45.55
CA GLN A 302 -7.81 -24.61 -46.10
C GLN A 302 -8.75 -25.49 -46.92
#